data_AF-A0A1U7EY00-F1
#
_entry.id   AF-A0A1U7EY00-F1
#
_cell.length_a   1.000
_cell.length_b   1.000
_cell.length_c   1.000
_cell.angle_alpha   90.00
_cell.angle_beta   90.00
_cell.angle_gamma   90.00
#
_symmetry.space_group_name_H-M   'P 1'
#
loop_
_entity.id
_entity.type
_entity.pdbx_description
1 polymer ?
#
loop_
_entity_poly.entity_id
_entity_poly.type
_entity_poly.pdbx_seq_one_letter_code
_entity_poly.pdbx_strand_id
1 'polypeptide(L)'
;MERVTDRVSNPFGMSAPDEPAVYGYGDANADFHVLGADAERHGGRETGVPFTGSLAGVRLQRVLHATGFAAAAYSDAPTLTNCYLSYLCLSPGPAAELERYADAELRALNAHILLPVGDDPLEYVLEAYTTQARKLPADAAKLHAEEIRGRGFLVVPVADPATWTDAEEAALVERLTALLNSDYRQTKGVATTVG
;
A
#
# COMPACT_ATOMS: atom_id res chain seq x y z
N MET A 1 -21.07 0.86 7.99
CA MET A 1 -20.33 1.31 6.79
C MET A 1 -20.93 0.58 5.61
N GLU A 2 -21.45 1.32 4.66
CA GLU A 2 -21.96 0.79 3.39
C GLU A 2 -20.76 0.41 2.51
N ARG A 3 -20.80 -0.77 1.87
CA ARG A 3 -19.68 -1.26 1.06
C ARG A 3 -19.52 -0.36 -0.18
N VAL A 4 -18.34 0.23 -0.36
CA VAL A 4 -18.05 1.09 -1.52
C VAL A 4 -18.08 0.28 -2.83
N THR A 5 -17.74 -1.02 -2.80
CA THR A 5 -17.85 -1.97 -3.93
C THR A 5 -17.40 -3.38 -3.47
N ASP A 6 -17.86 -4.45 -4.16
CA ASP A 6 -17.36 -5.83 -3.97
C ASP A 6 -16.25 -6.20 -4.99
N ARG A 7 -15.82 -5.27 -5.84
CA ARG A 7 -14.75 -5.51 -6.84
C ARG A 7 -13.38 -5.49 -6.18
N VAL A 8 -12.59 -6.54 -6.38
CA VAL A 8 -11.21 -6.65 -5.86
C VAL A 8 -10.16 -5.98 -6.75
N SER A 9 -10.42 -5.84 -8.05
CA SER A 9 -9.54 -5.16 -9.00
C SER A 9 -10.24 -3.92 -9.52
N ASN A 10 -9.50 -2.81 -9.58
CA ASN A 10 -10.00 -1.49 -9.96
C ASN A 10 -11.35 -1.13 -9.29
N PRO A 11 -11.46 -1.21 -7.94
CA PRO A 11 -12.72 -0.96 -7.23
C PRO A 11 -13.33 0.40 -7.53
N PHE A 12 -12.48 1.40 -7.77
CA PHE A 12 -12.87 2.79 -7.97
C PHE A 12 -13.15 3.17 -9.43
N GLY A 13 -13.03 2.22 -10.37
CA GLY A 13 -13.37 2.45 -11.78
C GLY A 13 -12.43 3.43 -12.51
N MET A 14 -11.15 3.43 -12.13
CA MET A 14 -10.11 4.22 -12.80
C MET A 14 -9.98 3.80 -14.28
N SER A 15 -9.61 4.76 -15.13
CA SER A 15 -9.34 4.53 -16.55
C SER A 15 -7.95 5.05 -16.86
N ALA A 16 -7.02 4.13 -17.12
CA ALA A 16 -5.65 4.46 -17.45
C ALA A 16 -5.57 5.23 -18.78
N PRO A 17 -4.60 6.14 -18.93
CA PRO A 17 -4.38 6.83 -20.19
C PRO A 17 -3.73 5.94 -21.26
N ASP A 18 -3.04 4.87 -20.85
CA ASP A 18 -2.33 3.94 -21.75
C ASP A 18 -2.34 2.51 -21.18
N GLU A 19 -2.00 1.52 -22.01
CA GLU A 19 -2.00 0.10 -21.70
C GLU A 19 -0.62 -0.55 -21.98
N PRO A 20 -0.23 -1.62 -21.27
CA PRO A 20 -0.97 -2.32 -20.23
C PRO A 20 -0.96 -1.54 -18.90
N ALA A 21 -2.12 -1.44 -18.27
CA ALA A 21 -2.30 -0.85 -16.96
C ALA A 21 -2.43 -1.90 -15.86
N VAL A 22 -1.87 -1.60 -14.69
CA VAL A 22 -1.99 -2.37 -13.46
C VAL A 22 -2.75 -1.53 -12.45
N TYR A 23 -4.06 -1.78 -12.38
CA TYR A 23 -4.97 -1.07 -11.48
C TYR A 23 -4.80 -1.52 -10.03
N GLY A 24 -5.21 -0.66 -9.09
CA GLY A 24 -5.21 -1.04 -7.68
C GLY A 24 -6.10 -2.27 -7.39
N TYR A 25 -5.70 -3.01 -6.37
CA TYR A 25 -6.19 -4.35 -6.09
C TYR A 25 -6.24 -4.64 -4.59
N GLY A 26 -7.35 -5.18 -4.11
CA GLY A 26 -7.51 -5.64 -2.73
C GLY A 26 -8.84 -5.26 -2.10
N ASP A 27 -8.83 -5.13 -0.78
CA ASP A 27 -10.01 -4.74 0.00
C ASP A 27 -10.27 -3.24 -0.15
N ALA A 28 -11.42 -2.87 -0.74
CA ALA A 28 -11.82 -1.47 -0.93
C ALA A 28 -12.14 -0.72 0.38
N ASN A 29 -12.10 -1.39 1.53
CA ASN A 29 -12.23 -0.78 2.86
C ASN A 29 -10.95 -0.94 3.69
N ALA A 30 -9.82 -1.25 3.04
CA ALA A 30 -8.55 -1.47 3.71
C ALA A 30 -8.08 -0.23 4.48
N ASP A 31 -7.59 -0.49 5.69
CA ASP A 31 -6.92 0.53 6.49
C ASP A 31 -5.43 0.63 6.19
N PHE A 32 -4.87 -0.37 5.51
CA PHE A 32 -3.47 -0.44 5.06
C PHE A 32 -3.41 -0.34 3.54
N HIS A 33 -2.72 0.68 3.03
CA HIS A 33 -2.53 0.90 1.60
C HIS A 33 -1.06 0.80 1.25
N VAL A 34 -0.70 -0.24 0.51
CA VAL A 34 0.65 -0.42 -0.04
C VAL A 34 0.74 0.24 -1.40
N LEU A 35 1.65 1.20 -1.53
CA LEU A 35 1.84 2.00 -2.73
C LEU A 35 3.25 1.79 -3.27
N GLY A 36 3.37 1.10 -4.41
CA GLY A 36 4.64 0.96 -5.12
C GLY A 36 4.83 2.02 -6.21
N ALA A 37 6.00 2.02 -6.87
CA ALA A 37 6.28 2.91 -8.00
C ALA A 37 5.45 2.54 -9.24
N ASP A 38 5.73 1.37 -9.83
CA ASP A 38 5.14 0.93 -11.08
C ASP A 38 5.31 -0.60 -11.28
N ALA A 39 4.78 -1.09 -12.40
CA ALA A 39 4.82 -2.50 -12.76
C ALA A 39 6.17 -2.97 -13.33
N GLU A 40 7.04 -2.07 -13.78
CA GLU A 40 8.39 -2.43 -14.23
C GLU A 40 9.26 -2.79 -13.03
N ARG A 41 9.17 -2.00 -11.96
CA ARG A 41 9.94 -2.20 -10.74
C ARG A 41 9.36 -3.30 -9.85
N HIS A 42 8.05 -3.32 -9.68
CA HIS A 42 7.39 -4.17 -8.68
C HIS A 42 6.53 -5.29 -9.28
N GLY A 43 6.43 -5.40 -10.60
CA GLY A 43 5.70 -6.49 -11.28
C GLY A 43 4.21 -6.21 -11.51
N GLY A 44 3.45 -7.24 -11.89
CA GLY A 44 2.01 -7.15 -12.13
C GLY A 44 1.60 -6.88 -13.57
N ARG A 45 2.55 -6.65 -14.48
CA ARG A 45 2.26 -6.38 -15.90
C ARG A 45 1.54 -7.54 -16.59
N GLU A 46 1.91 -8.78 -16.28
CA GLU A 46 1.33 -9.98 -16.92
C GLU A 46 -0.01 -10.39 -16.29
N THR A 47 -0.16 -10.17 -14.98
CA THR A 47 -1.33 -10.60 -14.20
C THR A 47 -2.40 -9.52 -14.10
N GLY A 48 -2.04 -8.25 -14.29
CA GLY A 48 -2.87 -7.09 -13.99
C GLY A 48 -3.01 -6.79 -12.48
N VAL A 49 -2.19 -7.44 -11.63
CA VAL A 49 -2.25 -7.31 -10.16
C VAL A 49 -0.93 -6.75 -9.62
N PRO A 50 -0.93 -5.63 -8.87
CA PRO A 50 0.27 -5.10 -8.25
C PRO A 50 1.02 -6.15 -7.42
N PHE A 51 2.35 -6.11 -7.48
CA PHE A 51 3.26 -6.93 -6.68
C PHE A 51 3.14 -8.44 -6.95
N THR A 52 2.99 -8.81 -8.22
CA THR A 52 3.01 -10.21 -8.70
C THR A 52 4.00 -10.37 -9.86
N GLY A 53 4.47 -11.58 -10.13
CA GLY A 53 5.42 -11.84 -11.22
C GLY A 53 6.80 -11.20 -11.03
N SER A 54 7.17 -10.81 -9.81
CA SER A 54 8.46 -10.18 -9.49
C SER A 54 9.02 -10.68 -8.16
N LEU A 55 10.34 -10.59 -7.98
CA LEU A 55 10.98 -10.92 -6.69
C LEU A 55 10.46 -10.02 -5.56
N ALA A 56 10.28 -8.72 -5.86
CA ALA A 56 9.73 -7.77 -4.90
C ALA A 56 8.31 -8.21 -4.45
N GLY A 57 7.48 -8.62 -5.41
CA GLY A 57 6.14 -9.11 -5.16
C GLY A 57 6.10 -10.37 -4.30
N VAL A 58 6.94 -11.36 -4.61
CA VAL A 58 7.07 -12.60 -3.82
C VAL A 58 7.43 -12.29 -2.37
N ARG A 59 8.42 -11.42 -2.14
CA ARG A 59 8.89 -11.07 -0.79
C ARG A 59 7.87 -10.24 -0.02
N LEU A 60 7.24 -9.26 -0.67
CA LEU A 60 6.19 -8.47 -0.04
C LEU A 60 4.99 -9.35 0.35
N GLN A 61 4.51 -10.23 -0.55
CA GLN A 61 3.38 -11.11 -0.24
C GLN A 61 3.66 -12.07 0.93
N ARG A 62 4.90 -12.51 1.12
CA ARG A 62 5.28 -13.28 2.32
C ARG A 62 5.06 -12.48 3.61
N VAL A 63 5.44 -11.21 3.65
CA VAL A 63 5.16 -10.32 4.79
C VAL A 63 3.67 -10.13 4.97
N LEU A 64 2.92 -9.89 3.89
CA LEU A 64 1.46 -9.72 3.95
C LEU A 64 0.77 -10.99 4.47
N HIS A 65 1.23 -12.18 4.08
CA HIS A 65 0.73 -13.43 4.64
C HIS A 65 1.10 -13.59 6.11
N ALA A 66 2.36 -13.35 6.47
CA ALA A 66 2.84 -13.49 7.86
C ALA A 66 2.07 -12.58 8.84
N THR A 67 1.56 -11.46 8.35
CA THR A 67 0.79 -10.47 9.12
C THR A 67 -0.73 -10.67 9.00
N GLY A 68 -1.18 -11.66 8.23
CA GLY A 68 -2.59 -12.02 8.05
C GLY A 68 -3.36 -11.18 7.03
N PHE A 69 -2.70 -10.29 6.29
CA PHE A 69 -3.30 -9.51 5.20
C PHE A 69 -3.56 -10.35 3.94
N ALA A 70 -2.76 -11.39 3.68
CA ALA A 70 -2.91 -12.25 2.50
C ALA A 70 -3.17 -13.71 2.90
N ALA A 71 -4.06 -14.39 2.17
CA ALA A 71 -4.43 -15.78 2.43
C ALA A 71 -3.35 -16.82 2.07
N ALA A 72 -2.39 -16.45 1.21
CA ALA A 72 -1.28 -17.30 0.77
C ALA A 72 0.03 -16.49 0.75
N ALA A 73 1.16 -17.16 0.98
CA ALA A 73 2.48 -16.52 0.95
C ALA A 73 2.85 -15.97 -0.44
N TYR A 74 2.22 -16.50 -1.48
CA TYR A 74 2.25 -15.95 -2.84
C TYR A 74 1.02 -16.39 -3.63
N SER A 75 0.49 -15.51 -4.48
CA SER A 75 -0.49 -15.79 -5.53
C SER A 75 -0.38 -14.72 -6.63
N ASP A 76 -0.65 -15.08 -7.87
CA ASP A 76 -0.82 -14.12 -8.98
C ASP A 76 -2.16 -13.35 -8.89
N ALA A 77 -3.07 -13.81 -8.04
CA ALA A 77 -4.32 -13.15 -7.66
C ALA A 77 -4.53 -13.32 -6.14
N PRO A 78 -3.82 -12.57 -5.30
CA PRO A 78 -3.88 -12.74 -3.85
C PRO A 78 -5.29 -12.41 -3.33
N THR A 79 -5.75 -13.16 -2.33
CA THR A 79 -6.95 -12.77 -1.56
C THR A 79 -6.47 -11.93 -0.39
N LEU A 80 -6.81 -10.65 -0.42
CA LEU A 80 -6.38 -9.67 0.58
C LEU A 80 -7.52 -9.31 1.53
N THR A 81 -7.18 -9.10 2.81
CA THR A 81 -8.10 -8.63 3.85
C THR A 81 -7.46 -7.44 4.54
N ASN A 82 -8.18 -6.33 4.67
CA ASN A 82 -7.68 -5.09 5.28
C ASN A 82 -6.38 -4.54 4.65
N CYS A 83 -6.12 -4.88 3.38
CA CYS A 83 -4.95 -4.44 2.63
C CYS A 83 -5.33 -4.16 1.18
N TYR A 84 -4.79 -3.07 0.66
CA TYR A 84 -4.96 -2.63 -0.72
C TYR A 84 -3.60 -2.33 -1.35
N LEU A 85 -3.38 -2.81 -2.58
CA LEU A 85 -2.14 -2.65 -3.33
C LEU A 85 -2.40 -1.75 -4.53
N SER A 86 -1.49 -0.81 -4.83
CA SER A 86 -1.56 0.01 -6.03
C SER A 86 -0.18 0.54 -6.43
N TYR A 87 -0.12 1.25 -7.55
CA TYR A 87 1.08 1.94 -8.00
C TYR A 87 0.88 3.44 -8.17
N LEU A 88 1.95 4.19 -7.92
CA LEU A 88 2.03 5.62 -8.19
C LEU A 88 1.82 5.88 -9.69
N CYS A 89 2.42 5.04 -10.52
CA CYS A 89 2.23 4.99 -11.96
C CYS A 89 1.54 3.68 -12.36
N LEU A 90 0.21 3.72 -12.53
CA LEU A 90 -0.59 2.54 -12.88
C LEU A 90 -0.39 2.05 -14.33
N SER A 91 0.20 2.87 -15.20
CA SER A 91 0.42 2.58 -16.62
C SER A 91 1.71 3.26 -17.09
N PRO A 92 2.20 2.99 -18.32
CA PRO A 92 3.23 3.82 -18.92
C PRO A 92 2.79 5.28 -19.05
N GLY A 93 3.72 6.22 -18.88
CA GLY A 93 3.47 7.65 -19.05
C GLY A 93 4.32 8.52 -18.12
N PRO A 94 4.19 9.86 -18.22
CA PRO A 94 4.87 10.78 -17.31
C PRO A 94 4.32 10.64 -15.88
N ALA A 95 5.20 10.45 -14.89
CA ALA A 95 4.80 10.25 -13.49
C ALA A 95 3.86 11.34 -12.96
N ALA A 96 4.20 12.62 -13.19
CA ALA A 96 3.38 13.75 -12.78
C ALA A 96 1.94 13.73 -13.34
N GLU A 97 1.71 13.08 -14.48
CA GLU A 97 0.37 12.90 -15.03
C GLU A 97 -0.36 11.73 -14.37
N LEU A 98 0.36 10.68 -13.98
CA LEU A 98 -0.20 9.46 -13.41
C LEU A 98 -0.46 9.54 -11.91
N GLU A 99 0.31 10.37 -11.19
CA GLU A 99 0.16 10.62 -9.75
C GLU A 99 -1.28 11.02 -9.35
N ARG A 100 -2.02 11.68 -10.26
CA ARG A 100 -3.43 12.05 -10.03
C ARG A 100 -4.34 10.85 -9.79
N TYR A 101 -4.02 9.69 -10.37
CA TYR A 101 -4.81 8.47 -10.18
C TYR A 101 -4.51 7.84 -8.83
N ALA A 102 -3.23 7.78 -8.44
CA ALA A 102 -2.83 7.34 -7.09
C ALA A 102 -3.44 8.25 -6.02
N ASP A 103 -3.44 9.57 -6.21
CA ASP A 103 -4.11 10.55 -5.34
C ASP A 103 -5.62 10.28 -5.23
N ALA A 104 -6.27 9.99 -6.35
CA ALA A 104 -7.69 9.67 -6.38
C ALA A 104 -7.99 8.34 -5.67
N GLU A 105 -7.16 7.31 -5.86
CA GLU A 105 -7.29 6.02 -5.17
C GLU A 105 -7.08 6.16 -3.66
N LEU A 106 -6.04 6.87 -3.22
CA LEU A 106 -5.76 7.13 -1.81
C LEU A 106 -6.95 7.82 -1.12
N ARG A 107 -7.53 8.84 -1.77
CA ARG A 107 -8.71 9.54 -1.26
C ARG A 107 -9.96 8.67 -1.25
N ALA A 108 -10.15 7.83 -2.26
CA ALA A 108 -11.32 6.98 -2.38
C ALA A 108 -11.30 5.81 -1.38
N LEU A 109 -10.13 5.20 -1.17
CA LEU A 109 -9.92 4.12 -0.21
C LEU A 109 -10.05 4.61 1.24
N ASN A 110 -9.58 5.84 1.50
CA ASN A 110 -9.58 6.44 2.84
C ASN A 110 -8.88 5.54 3.89
N ALA A 111 -7.74 4.97 3.50
CA ALA A 111 -6.89 4.20 4.40
C ALA A 111 -6.28 5.09 5.48
N HIS A 112 -5.93 4.51 6.64
CA HIS A 112 -5.33 5.25 7.75
C HIS A 112 -3.81 5.03 7.83
N ILE A 113 -3.30 3.99 7.18
CA ILE A 113 -1.89 3.58 7.21
C ILE A 113 -1.40 3.43 5.77
N LEU A 114 -0.38 4.21 5.42
CA LEU A 114 0.25 4.19 4.09
C LEU A 114 1.61 3.49 4.16
N LEU A 115 1.85 2.58 3.22
CA LEU A 115 3.10 1.83 3.09
C LEU A 115 3.73 2.13 1.72
N PRO A 116 4.40 3.28 1.56
CA PRO A 116 5.13 3.57 0.34
C PRO A 116 6.33 2.63 0.20
N VAL A 117 6.44 1.97 -0.96
CA VAL A 117 7.48 0.99 -1.27
C VAL A 117 8.51 1.60 -2.22
N GLY A 118 9.72 1.84 -1.71
CA GLY A 118 10.79 2.53 -2.41
C GLY A 118 10.74 4.06 -2.28
N ASP A 119 11.73 4.72 -2.87
CA ASP A 119 11.97 6.15 -2.66
C ASP A 119 10.92 7.03 -3.34
N ASP A 120 10.54 6.77 -4.59
CA ASP A 120 9.59 7.63 -5.32
C ASP A 120 8.19 7.65 -4.65
N PRO A 121 7.58 6.51 -4.27
CA PRO A 121 6.33 6.54 -3.52
C PRO A 121 6.47 7.19 -2.14
N LEU A 122 7.64 7.06 -1.50
CA LEU A 122 7.90 7.69 -0.21
C LEU A 122 7.98 9.20 -0.34
N GLU A 123 8.71 9.71 -1.34
CA GLU A 123 8.80 11.15 -1.64
C GLU A 123 7.40 11.73 -1.85
N TYR A 124 6.62 11.11 -2.75
CA TYR A 124 5.24 11.51 -3.02
C TYR A 124 4.37 11.54 -1.75
N VAL A 125 4.40 10.47 -0.93
CA VAL A 125 3.61 10.41 0.31
C VAL A 125 4.05 11.46 1.31
N LEU A 126 5.37 11.68 1.46
CA LEU A 126 5.90 12.69 2.36
C LEU A 126 5.45 14.09 1.95
N GLU A 127 5.46 14.41 0.67
CA GLU A 127 5.07 15.71 0.14
C GLU A 127 3.56 15.95 0.21
N ALA A 128 2.75 14.99 -0.25
CA ALA A 128 1.32 15.15 -0.38
C ALA A 128 0.55 14.92 0.93
N TYR A 129 1.03 14.01 1.80
CA TYR A 129 0.26 13.51 2.95
C TYR A 129 0.90 13.79 4.32
N THR A 130 2.09 14.43 4.35
CA THR A 130 2.77 14.76 5.61
C THR A 130 3.23 16.22 5.68
N THR A 131 3.80 16.60 6.81
CA THR A 131 4.56 17.86 6.97
C THR A 131 6.06 17.63 7.09
N GLN A 132 6.52 16.40 6.81
CA GLN A 132 7.88 15.94 7.09
C GLN A 132 8.79 15.95 5.86
N ALA A 133 8.28 16.22 4.64
CA ALA A 133 9.08 16.23 3.41
C ALA A 133 10.36 17.09 3.47
N ARG A 134 10.33 18.20 4.21
CA ARG A 134 11.52 19.08 4.38
C ARG A 134 12.50 18.60 5.46
N LYS A 135 12.11 17.62 6.26
CA LYS A 135 12.85 17.16 7.45
C LYS A 135 13.40 15.75 7.30
N LEU A 136 12.68 14.90 6.56
CA LEU A 136 13.06 13.52 6.31
C LEU A 136 13.54 13.39 4.86
N PRO A 137 14.61 12.62 4.62
CA PRO A 137 14.97 12.24 3.27
C PRO A 137 13.93 11.27 2.69
N ALA A 138 13.69 11.34 1.39
CA ALA A 138 13.02 10.27 0.65
C ALA A 138 14.00 9.09 0.45
N ASP A 139 14.33 8.41 1.55
CA ASP A 139 15.23 7.25 1.58
C ASP A 139 14.53 6.11 2.34
N ALA A 140 13.84 5.27 1.58
CA ALA A 140 13.00 4.20 2.12
C ALA A 140 13.83 3.10 2.77
N ALA A 141 15.09 2.92 2.35
CA ALA A 141 16.01 1.99 2.99
C ALA A 141 16.38 2.47 4.41
N LYS A 142 16.70 3.76 4.57
CA LYS A 142 17.02 4.32 5.90
C LYS A 142 15.83 4.38 6.85
N LEU A 143 14.64 4.63 6.31
CA LEU A 143 13.41 4.81 7.09
C LEU A 143 12.56 3.53 7.17
N HIS A 144 13.12 2.39 6.75
CA HIS A 144 12.38 1.15 6.61
C HIS A 144 11.72 0.73 7.92
N ALA A 145 10.42 0.43 7.85
CA ALA A 145 9.60 -0.02 8.97
C ALA A 145 9.58 0.99 10.15
N GLU A 146 9.92 2.26 9.92
CA GLU A 146 9.70 3.33 10.90
C GLU A 146 8.26 3.86 10.84
N GLU A 147 7.84 4.55 11.90
CA GLU A 147 6.55 5.24 11.95
C GLU A 147 6.72 6.74 11.75
N ILE A 148 6.15 7.26 10.67
CA ILE A 148 6.13 8.69 10.37
C ILE A 148 4.69 9.19 10.49
N ARG A 149 4.47 10.15 11.40
CA ARG A 149 3.15 10.77 11.56
C ARG A 149 2.86 11.75 10.43
N GLY A 150 1.82 11.47 9.66
CA GLY A 150 1.27 12.33 8.61
C GLY A 150 0.05 13.15 9.08
N ARG A 151 -0.59 13.84 8.14
CA ARG A 151 -1.81 14.63 8.39
C ARG A 151 -3.05 13.72 8.37
N GLY A 152 -3.28 13.02 9.48
CA GLY A 152 -4.40 12.06 9.59
C GLY A 152 -4.08 10.65 9.09
N PHE A 153 -2.81 10.41 8.73
CA PHE A 153 -2.30 9.10 8.31
C PHE A 153 -1.08 8.74 9.15
N LEU A 154 -0.86 7.45 9.33
CA LEU A 154 0.43 6.90 9.72
C LEU A 154 1.14 6.40 8.46
N VAL A 155 2.40 6.80 8.27
CA VAL A 155 3.21 6.35 7.13
C VAL A 155 4.27 5.38 7.66
N VAL A 156 4.37 4.23 7.02
CA VAL A 156 5.39 3.21 7.31
C VAL A 156 6.21 2.99 6.03
N PRO A 157 7.39 3.62 5.89
CA PRO A 157 8.20 3.43 4.70
C PRO A 157 8.69 2.00 4.55
N VAL A 158 8.70 1.52 3.31
CA VAL A 158 9.07 0.17 2.96
C VAL A 158 10.23 0.23 1.97
N ALA A 159 11.41 -0.26 2.36
CA ALA A 159 12.54 -0.41 1.45
C ALA A 159 12.14 -1.34 0.29
N ASP A 160 12.82 -1.24 -0.85
CA ASP A 160 12.54 -2.09 -2.01
C ASP A 160 12.65 -3.59 -1.64
N PRO A 161 11.56 -4.38 -1.73
CA PRO A 161 11.58 -5.76 -1.28
C PRO A 161 12.57 -6.62 -2.08
N ALA A 162 12.92 -6.22 -3.32
CA ALA A 162 13.94 -6.91 -4.11
C ALA A 162 15.32 -6.86 -3.46
N THR A 163 15.60 -5.87 -2.60
CA THR A 163 16.91 -5.68 -1.95
C THR A 163 16.95 -6.12 -0.49
N TRP A 164 15.81 -6.53 0.08
CA TRP A 164 15.75 -6.90 1.49
C TRP A 164 16.73 -8.01 1.87
N THR A 165 17.27 -7.84 3.07
CA THR A 165 17.81 -8.86 3.94
C THR A 165 16.69 -9.51 4.76
N ASP A 166 16.96 -10.68 5.33
CA ASP A 166 16.02 -11.36 6.23
C ASP A 166 15.66 -10.49 7.45
N ALA A 167 16.58 -9.63 7.89
CA ALA A 167 16.35 -8.71 9.00
C ALA A 167 15.35 -7.60 8.64
N GLU A 168 15.40 -7.07 7.42
CA GLU A 168 14.45 -6.06 6.93
C GLU A 168 13.05 -6.68 6.74
N GLU A 169 12.97 -7.89 6.16
CA GLU A 169 11.70 -8.63 6.07
C GLU A 169 11.07 -8.82 7.46
N ALA A 170 11.86 -9.26 8.44
CA ALA A 170 11.41 -9.47 9.81
C ALA A 170 10.99 -8.16 10.51
N ALA A 171 11.74 -7.07 10.31
CA ALA A 171 11.43 -5.76 10.89
C ALA A 171 10.07 -5.24 10.39
N LEU A 172 9.75 -5.42 9.11
CA LEU A 172 8.44 -5.04 8.58
C LEU A 172 7.31 -5.91 9.16
N VAL A 173 7.51 -7.23 9.27
CA VAL A 173 6.54 -8.13 9.92
C VAL A 173 6.28 -7.68 11.35
N GLU A 174 7.33 -7.38 12.12
CA GLU A 174 7.23 -6.92 13.51
C GLU A 174 6.43 -5.60 13.59
N ARG A 175 6.77 -4.62 12.75
CA ARG A 175 6.07 -3.33 12.72
C ARG A 175 4.58 -3.50 12.44
N LEU A 176 4.23 -4.24 11.39
CA LEU A 176 2.83 -4.41 10.99
C LEU A 176 2.05 -5.20 12.04
N THR A 177 2.67 -6.21 12.65
CA THR A 177 2.08 -6.95 13.77
C THR A 177 1.85 -6.04 14.98
N ALA A 178 2.80 -5.17 15.30
CA ALA A 178 2.65 -4.19 16.37
C ALA A 178 1.48 -3.23 16.10
N LEU A 179 1.33 -2.73 14.87
CA LEU A 179 0.22 -1.85 14.48
C LEU A 179 -1.16 -2.54 14.54
N LEU A 180 -1.24 -3.81 14.15
CA LEU A 180 -2.47 -4.59 14.27
C LEU A 180 -2.87 -4.81 15.75
N ASN A 181 -1.88 -4.90 16.64
CA ASN A 181 -2.08 -5.14 18.07
C ASN A 181 -2.28 -3.84 18.89
N SER A 182 -1.82 -2.68 18.41
CA SER A 182 -1.73 -1.44 19.19
C SER A 182 -3.01 -0.58 19.23
N ASP A 183 -4.18 -1.15 18.95
CA ASP A 183 -5.50 -0.49 18.82
C ASP A 183 -5.85 0.14 17.45
N TYR A 184 -6.19 -0.72 16.48
CA TYR A 184 -7.10 -0.33 15.38
C TYR A 184 -8.59 -0.63 15.72
N ARG A 185 -8.89 -1.40 16.79
CA ARG A 185 -10.25 -1.90 17.07
C ARG A 185 -11.13 -1.01 17.97
N GLN A 186 -10.62 0.04 18.61
CA GLN A 186 -11.40 0.81 19.62
C GLN A 186 -12.01 2.14 19.16
N THR A 187 -11.76 2.62 17.95
CA THR A 187 -12.34 3.90 17.46
C THR A 187 -13.49 3.75 16.47
N LYS A 188 -13.81 2.54 16.00
CA LYS A 188 -15.06 2.27 15.26
C LYS A 188 -16.14 1.78 16.23
N GLY A 189 -16.65 2.71 17.03
CA GLY A 189 -17.94 2.70 17.73
C GLY A 189 -18.45 1.37 18.28
N VAL A 190 -18.26 1.16 19.59
CA VAL A 190 -19.33 0.50 20.37
C VAL A 190 -20.56 1.38 20.18
N ALA A 191 -21.56 0.88 19.45
CA ALA A 191 -22.89 1.45 19.51
C ALA A 191 -23.36 1.30 20.95
N THR A 192 -23.23 2.37 21.73
CA THR A 192 -23.89 2.46 23.03
C THR A 192 -25.38 2.40 22.74
N THR A 193 -25.99 1.24 22.96
CA THR A 193 -27.43 1.13 23.09
C THR A 193 -27.80 1.94 24.33
N VAL A 194 -28.22 3.18 24.13
CA VAL A 194 -28.83 4.00 25.17
C VAL A 194 -30.30 4.13 24.83
N GLY A 195 -31.13 3.52 25.68
CA GLY A 195 -32.46 3.99 26.06
C GLY A 195 -33.55 3.91 25.01
#